data_AF-A0AA91JQ33-F1
#
_entry.id   AF-A0AA91JQ33-F1
#
_cell.length_a   1.000
_cell.length_b   1.000
_cell.length_c   1.000
_cell.angle_alpha   90.00
_cell.angle_beta   90.00
_cell.angle_gamma   90.00
#
_symmetry.space_group_name_H-M   'P 1'
#
loop_
_entity.id
_entity.type
_entity.pdbx_description
1 polymer ?
#
loop_
_entity_poly.entity_id
_entity_poly.type
_entity_poly.pdbx_seq_one_letter_code
_entity_poly.pdbx_strand_id
1 'polypeptide(L)' 'MLKEEDFIYYVTVALKNLGYNKAGIFNVEGEIKRLLKRYSIEEIKAKTEQRK' A
#
# COMPACT_ATOMS: atom_id res chain seq x y z
N MET A 1 0.40 16.88 -1.84
CA MET A 1 0.76 15.47 -1.59
C MET A 1 -0.52 14.74 -1.20
N LEU A 2 -0.81 13.57 -1.77
CA LEU A 2 -1.99 12.79 -1.39
C LEU A 2 -1.88 12.41 0.10
N LYS A 3 -2.97 12.51 0.88
CA LYS A 3 -2.93 12.05 2.28
C LYS A 3 -2.91 10.52 2.32
N GLU A 4 -2.38 9.95 3.40
CA GLU A 4 -2.33 8.49 3.58
C GLU A 4 -3.75 7.88 3.51
N GLU A 5 -4.74 8.54 4.10
CA GLU A 5 -6.14 8.11 4.07
C GLU A 5 -6.70 8.04 2.64
N ASP A 6 -6.41 9.06 1.83
CA ASP A 6 -6.81 9.11 0.43
C ASP A 6 -6.12 7.99 -0.37
N PHE A 7 -4.83 7.75 -0.12
CA PHE A 7 -4.07 6.67 -0.76
C PHE A 7 -4.67 5.30 -0.47
N ILE A 8 -4.94 5.02 0.81
CA ILE A 8 -5.55 3.76 1.23
C ILE A 8 -6.93 3.61 0.60
N TYR A 9 -7.74 4.67 0.56
CA TYR A 9 -9.04 4.63 -0.12
C TYR A 9 -8.93 4.25 -1.60
N TYR A 10 -8.00 4.85 -2.34
CA TYR A 10 -7.75 4.48 -3.74
C TYR A 10 -7.34 3.02 -3.90
N VAL A 11 -6.47 2.51 -3.03
CA VAL A 11 -6.08 1.09 -3.00
C VAL A 11 -7.30 0.20 -2.76
N THR A 12 -8.15 0.54 -1.79
CA THR A 12 -9.39 -0.19 -1.51
C THR A 12 -10.28 -0.26 -2.74
N VAL A 13 -10.49 0.86 -3.45
CA VAL A 13 -11.32 0.92 -4.67
C VAL A 13 -10.71 0.09 -5.79
N ALA A 14 -9.40 0.20 -6.02
CA ALA A 14 -8.72 -0.59 -7.05
C ALA A 14 -8.84 -2.10 -6.80
N LEU A 15 -8.63 -2.55 -5.56
CA LEU A 15 -8.75 -3.96 -5.20
C LEU A 15 -10.18 -4.48 -5.34
N LYS A 16 -11.19 -3.67 -4.98
CA LYS A 16 -12.60 -4.00 -5.25
C LYS A 16 -12.86 -4.20 -6.74
N ASN A 17 -12.35 -3.30 -7.58
CA ASN A 17 -12.52 -3.38 -9.04
C ASN A 17 -11.82 -4.61 -9.63
N LEU A 18 -10.73 -5.07 -9.01
CA LEU A 18 -10.03 -6.31 -9.37
C LEU A 18 -10.70 -7.57 -8.80
N GLY A 19 -11.83 -7.46 -8.10
CA GLY A 19 -12.57 -8.60 -7.56
C GLY A 19 -12.01 -9.17 -6.26
N TYR A 20 -11.15 -8.45 -5.55
CA TYR A 20 -10.65 -8.90 -4.25
C TYR A 20 -11.79 -8.93 -3.22
N ASN A 21 -11.81 -9.99 -2.41
CA ASN A 21 -12.72 -10.08 -1.28
C ASN A 21 -12.25 -9.18 -0.11
N LYS A 22 -13.12 -9.00 0.88
CA LYS A 22 -12.86 -8.14 2.05
C LYS A 22 -11.59 -8.53 2.81
N ALA A 23 -11.31 -9.82 2.94
CA ALA A 23 -10.12 -10.32 3.64
C ALA A 23 -8.83 -9.98 2.86
N GLY A 24 -8.85 -10.14 1.53
CA GLY A 24 -7.73 -9.77 0.66
C GLY A 24 -7.44 -8.28 0.72
N ILE A 25 -8.48 -7.44 0.67
CA ILE A 25 -8.35 -5.98 0.82
C ILE A 25 -7.70 -5.63 2.18
N PHE A 26 -8.23 -6.18 3.28
CA PHE A 26 -7.70 -5.95 4.62
C PHE A 26 -6.23 -6.33 4.75
N ASN A 27 -5.83 -7.48 4.18
CA ASN A 27 -4.45 -7.95 4.22
C ASN A 27 -3.51 -7.01 3.46
N VAL A 28 -3.90 -6.52 2.28
CA VAL A 28 -3.10 -5.59 1.49
C VAL A 28 -2.95 -4.24 2.21
N GLU A 29 -4.04 -3.67 2.72
CA GLU A 29 -3.98 -2.43 3.50
C GLU A 29 -3.09 -2.58 4.75
N GLY A 30 -3.17 -3.72 5.43
CA GLY A 30 -2.32 -4.05 6.57
C GLY A 30 -0.83 -4.13 6.24
N GLU A 31 -0.48 -4.75 5.11
CA GLU A 31 0.92 -4.79 4.63
C GLU A 31 1.42 -3.39 4.28
N ILE A 32 0.62 -2.59 3.58
CA ILE A 32 0.99 -1.20 3.24
C ILE A 32 1.27 -0.41 4.51
N LYS A 33 0.37 -0.44 5.50
CA LYS A 33 0.56 0.25 6.79
C LYS A 33 1.78 -0.25 7.55
N ARG A 34 2.05 -1.57 7.51
CA ARG A 34 3.26 -2.14 8.11
C ARG A 34 4.53 -1.62 7.45
N LEU A 35 4.57 -1.54 6.12
CA LEU A 35 5.71 -1.03 5.37
C LEU A 35 5.97 0.45 5.69
N LEU A 36 4.92 1.27 5.67
CA LEU A 36 5.01 2.71 5.97
C LEU A 36 5.44 3.00 7.42
N LYS A 37 5.15 2.09 8.36
CA LYS A 37 5.65 2.18 9.74
C LYS A 37 7.09 1.73 9.91
N ARG A 38 7.55 0.82 9.05
CA ARG A 38 8.86 0.18 9.18
C ARG A 38 9.98 0.92 8.46
N TYR A 39 9.64 1.59 7.37
CA TYR A 39 10.61 2.21 6.47
C TYR A 39 10.23 3.65 6.18
N SER A 40 11.22 4.53 6.09
CA SER A 40 11.01 5.85 5.50
C SER A 40 10.70 5.72 4.01
N ILE A 41 10.15 6.78 3.41
CA ILE A 41 9.86 6.82 1.97
C ILE A 41 11.16 6.62 1.17
N GLU A 42 12.28 7.17 1.63
CA GLU A 42 13.60 7.05 1.02
C GLU A 42 14.11 5.60 1.07
N GLU A 43 13.93 4.91 2.21
CA GLU A 43 14.30 3.50 2.34
C GLU A 43 13.47 2.59 1.43
N ILE A 44 12.17 2.88 1.28
CA ILE A 44 11.29 2.16 0.34
C ILE A 44 11.80 2.35 -1.09
N LYS A 45 12.08 3.60 -1.49
CA LYS A 45 12.61 3.90 -2.83
C LYS A 45 13.91 3.15 -3.11
N ALA A 46 14.89 3.25 -2.21
CA ALA A 46 16.18 2.59 -2.35
C ALA A 46 16.03 1.06 -2.49
N LYS A 47 15.14 0.43 -1.71
CA LYS A 47 14.86 -1.01 -1.80
C LYS A 47 14.17 -1.42 -3.10
N THR A 48 13.33 -0.56 -3.68
CA THR A 48 12.68 -0.83 -4.98
C THR A 48 13.60 -0.63 -6.17
N GLU A 49 14.55 0.30 -6.09
CA GLU A 49 15.53 0.56 -7.15
C GLU A 49 16.57 -0.56 -7.27
N GLN A 50 16.97 -1.17 -6.14
CA GLN A 50 17.86 -2.34 -6.12
C GLN A 50 17.25 -3.61 -6.74
N ARG A 51 15.94 -3.62 -7.05
CA ARG A 51 15.23 -4.76 -7.64
C ARG A 51 14.92 -4.59 -9.13
N LYS A 52 15.30 -3.47 -9.74
CA LYS A 52 15.23 -3.25 -11.20
C LYS A 52 16.51 -3.75 -11.86
#